data_AF-A0A3S0HPR0-F1
#
_entry.id   AF-A0A3S0HPR0-F1
#
_cell.length_a   1.000
_cell.length_b   1.000
_cell.length_c   1.000
_cell.angle_alpha   90.00
_cell.angle_beta   90.00
_cell.angle_gamma   90.00
#
_symmetry.space_group_name_H-M   'P 1'
#
loop_
_entity.id
_entity.type
_entity.pdbx_description
1 polymer ?
#
loop_
_entity_poly.entity_id
_entity_poly.type
_entity_poly.pdbx_seq_one_letter_code
_entity_poly.pdbx_strand_id
1 'polypeptide(L)' 'MPNPTVVGFSGNFTRPSKTRGFVEHVVRDIAVRNNLSASTYDIEDVGP' A
#
# COMPACT_ATOMS: atom_id res chain seq x y z
N MET A 1 -15.85 14.24 -2.61
CA MET A 1 -15.94 12.84 -3.05
C MET A 1 -14.61 12.18 -2.71
N PRO A 2 -14.56 10.95 -2.15
CA PRO A 2 -13.29 10.27 -1.94
C PRO A 2 -12.62 10.05 -3.31
N ASN A 3 -11.33 10.36 -3.40
CA ASN A 3 -10.56 10.15 -4.62
C ASN A 3 -10.47 8.64 -4.88
N PRO A 4 -10.76 8.13 -6.09
CA PRO A 4 -10.61 6.70 -6.35
C PRO A 4 -9.15 6.28 -6.09
N THR A 5 -8.99 5.21 -5.30
CA THR A 5 -7.72 4.87 -4.64
C THR A 5 -7.41 3.39 -4.82
N VAL A 6 -6.15 3.07 -5.14
CA VAL A 6 -5.60 1.72 -5.09
C VAL A 6 -5.03 1.48 -3.70
N VAL A 7 -5.48 0.41 -3.04
CA VAL A 7 -5.03 0.05 -1.69
C VAL A 7 -4.29 -1.28 -1.75
N GLY A 8 -3.07 -1.31 -1.24
CA GLY A 8 -2.30 -2.54 -1.03
C GLY A 8 -2.24 -2.92 0.44
N PHE A 9 -2.23 -4.22 0.69
CA PHE A 9 -2.05 -4.80 2.01
C PHE A 9 -0.81 -5.70 2.01
N SER A 10 0.09 -5.49 2.97
CA SER A 10 1.18 -6.43 3.28
C SER A 10 0.93 -7.08 4.64
N GLY A 11 1.22 -8.38 4.76
CA GLY A 11 1.04 -9.13 5.99
C GLY A 11 2.34 -9.33 6.77
N ASN A 12 3.16 -8.29 6.94
CA ASN A 12 4.53 -8.44 7.39
C ASN A 12 4.72 -7.96 8.84
N PHE A 13 4.77 -8.90 9.78
CA PHE A 13 4.85 -8.61 11.23
C PHE A 13 6.17 -8.01 11.74
N THR A 14 7.06 -7.55 10.86
CA THR A 14 8.37 -7.01 11.22
C THR A 14 8.83 -5.90 10.29
N ARG A 15 9.52 -4.89 10.86
CA ARG A 15 10.15 -3.78 10.12
C ARG A 15 11.67 -3.75 10.24
N PRO A 16 12.40 -3.38 9.16
CA PRO A 16 11.88 -3.02 7.83
C PRO A 16 11.39 -4.24 7.01
N SER A 17 10.41 -4.02 6.11
CA SER A 17 9.79 -5.08 5.28
C SER A 17 10.02 -4.90 3.78
N LYS A 18 10.64 -5.89 3.14
CA LYS A 18 10.74 -5.97 1.67
C LYS A 18 9.38 -6.23 1.01
N THR A 19 8.53 -7.02 1.65
CA THR A 19 7.16 -7.31 1.17
C THR A 19 6.34 -6.03 1.09
N ARG A 20 6.34 -5.21 2.15
CA ARG A 20 5.66 -3.90 2.15
C ARG A 20 6.19 -2.99 1.05
N GLY A 21 7.52 -2.91 0.89
CA GLY A 21 8.15 -2.10 -0.15
C GLY A 21 7.77 -2.54 -1.57
N PHE A 22 7.66 -3.86 -1.82
CA PHE A 22 7.18 -4.39 -3.09
C PHE A 22 5.72 -4.03 -3.35
N VAL A 23 4.84 -4.22 -2.36
CA VAL A 23 3.41 -3.86 -2.48
C VAL A 23 3.26 -2.36 -2.75
N GLU A 24 4.00 -1.52 -2.02
CA GLU A 24 4.00 -0.07 -2.19
C GLU A 24 4.43 0.35 -3.60
N HIS A 25 5.44 -0.32 -4.16
CA HIS A 25 5.88 -0.07 -5.54
C HIS A 25 4.79 -0.38 -6.56
N VAL A 26 4.15 -1.56 -6.46
CA VAL A 26 3.09 -1.98 -7.38
C VAL A 26 1.87 -1.07 -7.29
N VAL A 27 1.43 -0.73 -6.08
CA VAL A 27 0.26 0.14 -5.86
C VAL A 27 0.49 1.53 -6.43
N ARG A 28 1.69 2.10 -6.26
CA ARG A 28 2.05 3.40 -6.85
C ARG A 28 2.04 3.35 -8.37
N ASP A 29 2.61 2.31 -8.98
CA ASP A 29 2.64 2.16 -10.44
C ASP A 29 1.22 2.08 -11.02
N ILE A 30 0.33 1.30 -10.41
CA ILE A 30 -1.08 1.21 -10.83
C ILE A 30 -1.77 2.57 -10.66
N ALA A 31 -1.57 3.24 -9.52
CA ALA A 31 -2.22 4.52 -9.25
C ALA A 31 -1.82 5.60 -10.26
N VAL A 32 -0.52 5.71 -10.59
CA VAL A 32 -0.01 6.63 -11.60
C VAL A 32 -0.62 6.37 -12.97
N ARG A 33 -0.67 5.10 -13.41
CA ARG A 33 -1.19 4.73 -14.73
C ARG A 33 -2.69 5.04 -14.91
N ASN A 34 -3.44 5.12 -13.81
CA ASN A 34 -4.89 5.28 -13.83
C ASN A 34 -5.36 6.63 -13.27
N ASN A 35 -4.44 7.56 -12.98
CA ASN A 35 -4.74 8.83 -12.33
C ASN A 35 -5.54 8.68 -11.01
N LEU A 36 -5.14 7.68 -10.21
CA LEU A 36 -5.73 7.34 -8.92
C LEU A 36 -4.79 7.74 -7.77
N SER A 37 -5.31 7.72 -6.55
CA SER A 37 -4.48 7.80 -5.34
C SER A 37 -3.96 6.43 -4.92
N ALA A 38 -2.91 6.39 -4.10
CA ALA A 38 -2.26 5.16 -3.62
C ALA A 38 -2.19 5.14 -2.09
N SER A 39 -2.44 3.98 -1.48
CA SER A 39 -2.18 3.75 -0.05
C SER A 39 -1.73 2.32 0.19
N THR A 40 -0.82 2.11 1.14
CA THR A 40 -0.33 0.79 1.50
C THR A 40 -0.34 0.65 3.01
N TYR A 41 -0.98 -0.42 3.47
CA TYR A 41 -1.08 -0.79 4.88
C TYR A 41 -0.38 -2.11 5.11
N ASP A 42 0.21 -2.26 6.28
CA ASP A 42 0.72 -3.52 6.80
C ASP A 42 -0.16 -4.02 7.95
N ILE A 43 -0.11 -5.32 8.26
CA ILE A 43 -0.76 -5.87 9.45
C ILE A 43 -0.24 -5.25 10.74
N GLU A 44 1.02 -4.80 10.78
CA GLU A 44 1.53 -3.99 11.90
C GLU A 44 0.79 -2.64 12.05
N ASP A 45 0.14 -2.12 11.01
CA ASP A 45 -0.64 -0.88 11.09
C ASP A 45 -2.04 -1.13 11.72
N VAL A 46 -2.44 -2.39 11.92
CA VAL A 46 -3.73 -2.80 12.48
C VAL A 46 -3.59 -3.12 13.97
N GLY A 47 -3.38 -2.09 14.81
CA GLY A 47 -3.32 -2.22 16.27
C GLY A 47 -2.97 -0.92 17.01
N PRO A 48 -3.13 -0.85 18.35
CA PRO A 48 -2.53 0.22 19.17
C PRO A 48 -1.00 0.15 19.20
#